data_AF-A0A6L3F896-F1
#
_entry.id   AF-A0A6L3F896-F1
#
_cell.length_a   1.000
_cell.length_b   1.000
_cell.length_c   1.000
_cell.angle_alpha   90.00
_cell.angle_beta   90.00
_cell.angle_gamma   90.00
#
_symmetry.space_group_name_H-M   'P 1'
#
loop_
_entity.id
_entity.type
_entity.pdbx_description
1 polymer ?
#
loop_
_entity_poly.entity_id
_entity_poly.type
_entity_poly.pdbx_seq_one_letter_code
_entity_poly.pdbx_strand_id
1 'polypeptide(L)'
;MANDRGSMRDKMRRARRAAGTRKSTGSPRKGARPARKPAVGRRARPTARANATQRKINQRPMPKPPARRKPVAHPGASTAAATSAANAQLQATIDQLHTRFDRLESDAQLGDIYSAIGEIDSRLTELPFTLENLRERGYVHAGELEDLLEALDDKWDEIRPRVDTALRAQVRRLDSDMDQTERQLNRLRVTNQSAVKGAETAVSGLERQIRGAKTAVSGLYGGIDTELYKIDHEFSQVKTMLDLLDGSQEIRMQEAEGPLLAVASEWQQDGDDGPEGYLFLTDQRLLFEQREEVVTKRRFGIFKADSEMVQQLHIDVSVHDIESVQHKEEGGFLGMGKDDIIELVFAATAPLSRARFHLKGQDSDEWAAMIKRIQTGDIDEDRADDYVEEMETAAETAAAFPEKCPTCFADVPVQQRGVTSVTCEFCGTEITP
;
A
#
# COMPACT_ATOMS: atom_id res chain seq x y z
N MET A 1 39.82 -38.72 -1.85
CA MET A 1 41.21 -39.04 -1.44
C MET A 1 42.17 -38.49 -2.50
N ALA A 2 43.11 -37.65 -2.06
CA ALA A 2 44.30 -37.08 -2.74
C ALA A 2 44.08 -36.25 -4.04
N ASN A 3 44.07 -34.90 -3.98
CA ASN A 3 45.22 -33.96 -4.11
C ASN A 3 46.14 -34.21 -5.32
N ASP A 4 46.26 -33.26 -6.25
CA ASP A 4 47.29 -32.20 -6.16
C ASP A 4 47.08 -31.10 -7.23
N ARG A 5 47.41 -29.85 -6.85
CA ARG A 5 47.15 -28.60 -7.59
C ARG A 5 48.36 -28.21 -8.44
N GLY A 6 48.18 -28.14 -9.76
CA GLY A 6 49.17 -27.64 -10.70
C GLY A 6 49.08 -26.12 -10.96
N SER A 7 50.12 -25.41 -10.55
CA SER A 7 50.88 -24.40 -11.32
C SER A 7 50.13 -23.23 -12.01
N MET A 8 50.24 -22.02 -11.43
CA MET A 8 50.07 -20.76 -12.18
C MET A 8 50.90 -19.59 -11.61
N ARG A 9 52.12 -19.88 -11.18
CA ARG A 9 53.16 -18.87 -10.89
C ARG A 9 54.39 -19.21 -11.75
N ASP A 10 54.40 -18.78 -13.01
CA ASP A 10 55.64 -18.57 -13.80
C ASP A 10 55.36 -18.15 -15.27
N LYS A 11 54.65 -17.03 -15.45
CA LYS A 11 54.63 -16.33 -16.75
C LYS A 11 54.83 -14.83 -16.57
N MET A 12 55.97 -14.49 -15.99
CA MET A 12 56.59 -13.17 -16.18
C MET A 12 57.55 -13.21 -17.37
N ARG A 13 57.50 -12.12 -18.16
CA ARG A 13 58.65 -11.49 -18.83
C ARG A 13 59.32 -12.26 -19.98
N ARG A 14 59.08 -11.79 -21.21
CA ARG A 14 60.10 -11.23 -22.14
C ARG A 14 59.53 -11.17 -23.57
N ALA A 15 59.29 -9.96 -24.07
CA ALA A 15 59.43 -9.64 -25.49
C ALA A 15 59.48 -8.12 -25.67
N ARG A 16 60.71 -7.57 -25.63
CA ARG A 16 61.00 -6.21 -26.11
C ARG A 16 61.08 -6.27 -27.64
N ARG A 17 60.20 -5.54 -28.32
CA ARG A 17 60.32 -5.20 -29.74
C ARG A 17 61.21 -3.97 -29.90
N ALA A 18 62.07 -4.03 -30.91
CA ALA A 18 62.95 -2.95 -31.35
C ALA A 18 62.28 -2.13 -32.47
N ALA A 19 62.68 -0.86 -32.51
CA ALA A 19 62.83 0.04 -33.65
C ALA A 19 61.57 0.57 -34.38
N GLY A 20 61.48 1.90 -34.43
CA GLY A 20 60.49 2.64 -35.23
C GLY A 20 60.39 4.12 -34.86
N THR A 21 61.50 4.85 -34.94
CA THR A 21 61.63 6.30 -34.72
C THR A 21 60.97 7.12 -35.85
N ARG A 22 60.14 8.14 -35.53
CA ARG A 22 60.41 9.58 -35.81
C ARG A 22 59.23 10.54 -35.52
N LYS A 23 59.56 11.55 -34.68
CA LYS A 23 59.26 13.00 -34.68
C LYS A 23 57.81 13.51 -34.77
N SER A 24 57.35 14.23 -33.73
CA SER A 24 57.30 15.71 -33.66
C SER A 24 56.75 16.14 -32.27
N THR A 25 57.56 16.81 -31.44
CA THR A 25 57.50 18.24 -31.03
C THR A 25 56.29 18.69 -30.17
N GLY A 26 56.56 19.09 -28.91
CA GLY A 26 55.74 20.07 -28.16
C GLY A 26 55.32 19.69 -26.71
N SER A 27 55.95 20.32 -25.72
CA SER A 27 55.65 20.34 -24.25
C SER A 27 54.24 20.90 -23.89
N PRO A 28 53.78 20.98 -22.60
CA PRO A 28 54.27 20.44 -21.32
C PRO A 28 53.21 19.62 -20.53
N ARG A 29 53.66 19.02 -19.42
CA ARG A 29 52.92 18.21 -18.43
C ARG A 29 51.56 18.81 -18.01
N LYS A 30 50.48 18.05 -18.20
CA LYS A 30 49.19 18.21 -17.50
C LYS A 30 49.13 17.22 -16.33
N GLY A 31 48.70 17.74 -15.17
CA GLY A 31 48.52 16.99 -13.94
C GLY A 31 47.55 15.83 -14.09
N ALA A 32 47.85 14.75 -13.37
CA ALA A 32 46.99 13.60 -13.24
C ALA A 32 45.66 14.03 -12.59
N ARG A 33 44.57 13.95 -13.36
CA ARG A 33 43.21 13.99 -12.83
C ARG A 33 42.97 12.71 -12.03
N PRO A 34 42.46 12.77 -10.79
CA PRO A 34 41.96 11.59 -10.12
C PRO A 34 40.75 11.04 -10.88
N ALA A 35 40.67 9.72 -10.96
CA ALA A 35 39.55 9.01 -11.56
C ALA A 35 38.25 9.46 -10.89
N ARG A 36 37.34 10.06 -11.67
CA ARG A 36 35.99 10.35 -11.24
C ARG A 36 35.30 9.02 -10.94
N LYS A 37 34.93 8.79 -9.68
CA LYS A 37 33.88 7.83 -9.31
C LYS A 37 32.64 8.13 -10.17
N PRO A 38 31.88 7.12 -10.61
CA PRO A 38 30.63 7.37 -11.32
C PRO A 38 29.75 8.23 -10.43
N ALA A 39 29.27 9.35 -10.97
CA ALA A 39 28.29 10.16 -10.28
C ALA A 39 27.04 9.29 -10.11
N VAL A 40 26.69 8.98 -8.86
CA VAL A 40 25.34 8.58 -8.51
C VAL A 40 24.45 9.66 -9.11
N GLY A 41 23.66 9.29 -10.13
CA GLY A 41 22.82 10.25 -10.82
C GLY A 41 21.94 10.91 -9.78
N ARG A 42 21.97 12.24 -9.68
CA ARG A 42 20.96 12.99 -8.92
C ARG A 42 19.61 12.54 -9.46
N ARG A 43 18.93 11.68 -8.71
CA ARG A 43 17.54 11.30 -8.98
C ARG A 43 16.74 12.61 -9.03
N ALA A 44 15.83 12.72 -10.00
CA ALA A 44 15.02 13.92 -10.12
C ALA A 44 14.20 14.06 -8.84
N ARG A 45 14.04 15.29 -8.33
CA ARG A 45 13.16 15.57 -7.17
C ARG A 45 11.77 14.95 -7.40
N PRO A 46 11.11 14.43 -6.36
CA PRO A 46 9.78 13.81 -6.45
C PRO A 46 8.79 14.60 -7.33
N THR A 47 8.61 15.90 -7.06
CA THR A 47 7.82 16.83 -7.90
C THR A 47 8.13 16.77 -9.39
N ALA A 48 9.40 16.68 -9.79
CA ALA A 48 9.78 16.65 -11.20
C ALA A 48 9.41 15.31 -11.86
N ARG A 49 9.49 14.21 -11.10
CA ARG A 49 9.08 12.86 -11.54
C ARG A 49 7.56 12.80 -11.69
N ALA A 50 6.82 13.22 -10.66
CA ALA A 50 5.37 13.27 -10.67
C ALA A 50 4.81 14.15 -11.82
N ASN A 51 5.41 15.32 -12.06
CA ASN A 51 5.04 16.18 -13.20
C ASN A 51 5.36 15.56 -14.57
N ALA A 52 6.45 14.80 -14.69
CA ALA A 52 6.78 14.09 -15.92
C ALA A 52 5.78 12.96 -16.19
N THR A 53 5.41 12.21 -15.15
CA THR A 53 4.38 11.16 -15.19
C THR A 53 3.03 11.73 -15.59
N GLN A 54 2.55 12.81 -14.96
CA GLN A 54 1.30 13.48 -15.35
C GLN A 54 1.28 13.87 -16.83
N ARG A 55 2.39 14.37 -17.37
CA ARG A 55 2.48 14.77 -18.79
C ARG A 55 2.39 13.56 -19.72
N LYS A 56 2.99 12.42 -19.36
CA LYS A 56 2.85 11.17 -20.11
C LYS A 56 1.40 10.68 -20.07
N ILE A 57 0.77 10.70 -18.90
CA ILE A 57 -0.58 10.18 -18.71
C ILE A 57 -1.63 11.04 -19.41
N ASN A 58 -1.51 12.37 -19.36
CA ASN A 58 -2.40 13.28 -20.10
C ASN A 58 -2.36 13.08 -21.62
N GLN A 59 -1.32 12.41 -22.15
CA GLN A 59 -1.22 12.05 -23.56
C GLN A 59 -1.85 10.69 -23.87
N ARG A 60 -2.25 9.91 -22.86
CA ARG A 60 -2.89 8.60 -23.04
C ARG A 60 -4.38 8.80 -23.36
N PRO A 61 -4.83 8.49 -24.59
CA PRO A 61 -6.25 8.60 -24.91
C PRO A 61 -7.04 7.53 -24.15
N MET A 62 -8.07 7.96 -23.42
CA MET A 62 -8.97 7.03 -22.76
C MET A 62 -9.65 6.11 -23.78
N PRO A 63 -9.66 4.78 -23.54
CA PRO A 63 -10.36 3.86 -24.41
C PRO A 63 -11.87 4.13 -24.26
N LYS A 64 -12.51 4.50 -25.37
CA LYS A 64 -13.95 4.75 -25.38
C LYS A 64 -14.67 3.43 -25.64
N PRO A 65 -15.67 3.07 -24.82
CA PRO A 65 -16.51 1.93 -25.13
C PRO A 65 -17.18 2.15 -26.49
N PRO A 66 -17.41 1.08 -27.27
CA PRO A 66 -18.19 1.17 -28.50
C PRO A 66 -19.58 1.76 -28.21
N ALA A 67 -20.14 2.47 -29.18
CA ALA A 67 -21.49 3.01 -29.05
C ALA A 67 -22.48 1.87 -28.74
N ARG A 68 -23.21 2.03 -27.63
CA ARG A 68 -24.24 1.07 -27.20
C ARG A 68 -25.21 0.79 -28.33
N ARG A 69 -25.40 -0.49 -28.68
CA ARG A 69 -26.55 -0.88 -29.49
C ARG A 69 -27.82 -0.46 -28.73
N LYS A 70 -28.76 0.17 -29.44
CA LYS A 70 -30.04 0.53 -28.84
C LYS A 70 -30.79 -0.78 -28.56
N PRO A 71 -31.36 -0.96 -27.37
CA PRO A 71 -32.16 -2.15 -27.08
C PRO A 71 -33.28 -2.23 -28.13
N VAL A 72 -33.36 -3.37 -28.80
CA VAL A 72 -34.41 -3.62 -29.79
C VAL A 72 -35.71 -3.82 -29.01
N ALA A 73 -36.68 -2.91 -29.18
CA ALA A 73 -37.97 -3.02 -28.52
C ALA A 73 -38.64 -4.35 -28.89
N HIS A 74 -38.72 -5.26 -27.94
CA HIS A 74 -39.46 -6.51 -28.11
C HIS A 74 -40.96 -6.20 -27.98
N PRO A 75 -41.81 -6.62 -28.94
CA PRO A 75 -43.24 -6.38 -28.85
C PRO A 75 -43.79 -7.09 -27.61
N GLY A 76 -44.17 -6.28 -26.63
CA GLY A 76 -44.67 -6.75 -25.34
C GLY A 76 -45.96 -7.56 -25.47
N ALA A 77 -46.01 -8.64 -24.70
CA ALA A 77 -47.19 -9.34 -24.18
C ALA A 77 -48.50 -9.17 -24.98
N SER A 78 -48.75 -10.07 -25.92
CA SER A 78 -50.10 -10.31 -26.41
C SER A 78 -50.95 -10.92 -25.29
N THR A 79 -52.10 -10.30 -25.02
CA THR A 79 -53.14 -10.73 -24.07
C THR A 79 -53.45 -12.22 -24.17
N ALA A 80 -53.36 -12.91 -23.03
CA ALA A 80 -53.59 -14.34 -22.89
C ALA A 80 -55.07 -14.71 -23.08
N ALA A 81 -55.38 -15.39 -24.17
CA ALA A 81 -56.56 -16.23 -24.31
C ALA A 81 -56.15 -17.70 -24.13
N ALA A 82 -56.88 -18.42 -23.26
CA ALA A 82 -56.83 -19.84 -22.94
C ALA A 82 -55.66 -20.64 -23.56
N THR A 83 -54.47 -20.48 -22.99
CA THR A 83 -53.27 -21.25 -23.38
C THR A 83 -53.13 -22.44 -22.42
N SER A 84 -52.80 -23.63 -22.93
CA SER A 84 -52.58 -24.81 -22.09
C SER A 84 -51.44 -24.55 -21.09
N ALA A 85 -51.46 -25.21 -19.92
CA ALA A 85 -50.42 -25.04 -18.90
C ALA A 85 -48.99 -25.29 -19.45
N ALA A 86 -48.84 -26.21 -20.42
CA ALA A 86 -47.58 -26.46 -21.10
C ALA A 86 -47.09 -25.27 -21.94
N ASN A 87 -48.00 -24.56 -22.62
CA ASN A 87 -47.67 -23.38 -23.40
C ASN A 87 -47.36 -22.17 -22.50
N ALA A 88 -48.03 -22.05 -21.35
CA ALA A 88 -47.74 -21.02 -20.36
C ALA A 88 -46.33 -21.18 -19.77
N GLN A 89 -45.91 -22.42 -19.45
CA GLN A 89 -44.55 -22.70 -18.98
C GLN A 89 -43.49 -22.37 -20.05
N LEU A 90 -43.78 -22.71 -21.32
CA LEU A 90 -42.86 -22.42 -22.41
C LEU A 90 -42.73 -20.91 -22.66
N GLN A 91 -43.84 -20.16 -22.56
CA GLN A 91 -43.83 -18.69 -22.66
C GLN A 91 -42.97 -18.08 -21.54
N ALA A 92 -43.16 -18.50 -20.29
CA ALA A 92 -42.35 -18.01 -19.17
C ALA A 92 -40.84 -18.28 -19.39
N THR A 93 -40.50 -19.42 -20.00
CA THR A 93 -39.11 -19.76 -20.35
C THR A 93 -38.57 -18.83 -21.44
N ILE A 94 -39.36 -18.53 -22.47
CA ILE A 94 -39.01 -17.57 -23.53
C ILE A 94 -38.76 -16.18 -22.94
N ASP A 95 -39.63 -15.71 -22.05
CA ASP A 95 -39.49 -14.39 -21.40
C ASP A 95 -38.23 -14.31 -20.52
N GLN A 96 -37.91 -15.40 -19.80
CA GLN A 96 -36.68 -15.52 -19.03
C GLN A 96 -35.42 -15.48 -19.93
N LEU A 97 -35.47 -16.12 -21.10
CA LEU A 97 -34.37 -16.10 -22.06
C LEU A 97 -34.12 -14.70 -22.62
N HIS A 98 -35.17 -13.95 -22.98
CA HIS A 98 -35.04 -12.55 -23.39
C HIS A 98 -34.41 -11.71 -22.27
N THR A 99 -34.94 -11.79 -21.05
CA THR A 99 -34.39 -11.04 -19.90
C THR A 99 -32.92 -11.36 -19.64
N ARG A 100 -32.51 -12.64 -19.77
CA ARG A 100 -31.11 -13.04 -19.61
C ARG A 100 -30.26 -12.52 -20.76
N PHE A 101 -30.74 -12.59 -21.99
CA PHE A 101 -30.05 -12.06 -23.17
C PHE A 101 -29.82 -10.55 -23.07
N ASP A 102 -30.81 -9.77 -22.62
CA ASP A 102 -30.68 -8.31 -22.44
C ASP A 102 -29.57 -7.96 -21.44
N ARG A 103 -29.39 -8.74 -20.38
CA ARG A 103 -28.26 -8.57 -19.44
C ARG A 103 -26.93 -8.89 -20.12
N LEU A 104 -26.87 -9.97 -20.89
CA LEU A 104 -25.68 -10.35 -21.64
C LEU A 104 -25.30 -9.31 -22.70
N GLU A 105 -26.27 -8.59 -23.28
CA GLU A 105 -25.99 -7.48 -24.20
C GLU A 105 -25.20 -6.36 -23.51
N SER A 106 -25.57 -6.01 -22.27
CA SER A 106 -24.80 -5.04 -21.49
C SER A 106 -23.41 -5.57 -21.11
N ASP A 107 -23.30 -6.85 -20.72
CA ASP A 107 -22.01 -7.44 -20.33
C ASP A 107 -21.06 -7.66 -21.52
N ALA A 108 -21.59 -7.92 -22.72
CA ALA A 108 -20.82 -8.14 -23.93
C ALA A 108 -20.03 -6.89 -24.38
N GLN A 109 -20.45 -5.71 -23.91
CA GLN A 109 -19.75 -4.45 -24.16
C GLN A 109 -18.48 -4.31 -23.32
N LEU A 110 -18.28 -5.18 -22.32
CA LEU A 110 -17.10 -5.20 -21.44
C LEU A 110 -16.84 -3.84 -20.77
N GLY A 111 -17.91 -3.11 -20.43
CA GLY A 111 -17.82 -1.77 -19.85
C GLY A 111 -17.06 -1.71 -18.53
N ASP A 112 -17.17 -2.76 -17.72
CA ASP A 112 -16.40 -2.96 -16.48
C ASP A 112 -14.89 -3.01 -16.74
N ILE A 113 -14.46 -3.65 -17.83
CA ILE A 113 -13.05 -3.69 -18.24
C ILE A 113 -12.56 -2.31 -18.67
N TYR A 114 -13.37 -1.55 -19.43
CA TYR A 114 -13.02 -0.16 -19.78
C TYR A 114 -12.86 0.72 -18.52
N SER A 115 -13.75 0.57 -17.54
CA SER A 115 -13.65 1.29 -16.27
C SER A 115 -12.37 0.92 -15.52
N ALA A 116 -12.07 -0.37 -15.38
CA ALA A 116 -10.85 -0.83 -14.70
C ALA A 116 -9.57 -0.29 -15.36
N ILE A 117 -9.50 -0.25 -16.69
CA ILE A 117 -8.38 0.36 -17.42
C ILE A 117 -8.25 1.85 -17.09
N GLY A 118 -9.37 2.57 -16.98
CA GLY A 118 -9.39 3.97 -16.55
C GLY A 118 -8.97 4.16 -15.10
N GLU A 119 -9.35 3.27 -14.19
CA GLU A 119 -8.94 3.30 -12.79
C GLU A 119 -7.43 3.10 -12.63
N ILE A 120 -6.83 2.18 -13.39
CA ILE A 120 -5.37 2.00 -13.43
C ILE A 120 -4.67 3.29 -13.88
N ASP A 121 -5.16 3.94 -14.94
CA ASP A 121 -4.64 5.22 -15.40
C ASP A 121 -4.71 6.30 -14.33
N SER A 122 -5.86 6.43 -13.67
CA SER A 122 -6.05 7.39 -12.58
C SER A 122 -5.11 7.11 -11.41
N ARG A 123 -4.99 5.87 -10.95
CA ARG A 123 -4.10 5.53 -9.82
C ARG A 123 -2.63 5.77 -10.12
N LEU A 124 -2.15 5.38 -11.31
CA LEU A 124 -0.77 5.67 -11.72
C LEU A 124 -0.49 7.17 -11.82
N THR A 125 -1.53 7.97 -12.00
CA THR A 125 -1.44 9.43 -11.95
C THR A 125 -1.43 9.94 -10.49
N GLU A 126 -2.37 9.48 -9.68
CA GLU A 126 -2.68 10.04 -8.36
C GLU A 126 -1.70 9.58 -7.27
N LEU A 127 -1.33 8.29 -7.26
CA LEU A 127 -0.51 7.70 -6.20
C LEU A 127 0.85 8.40 -6.02
N PRO A 128 1.60 8.76 -7.08
CA PRO A 128 2.84 9.53 -6.90
C PRO A 128 2.65 10.86 -6.16
N PHE A 129 1.55 11.57 -6.42
CA PHE A 129 1.24 12.82 -5.70
C PHE A 129 0.78 12.55 -4.28
N THR A 130 0.01 11.48 -4.06
CA THR A 130 -0.35 11.05 -2.71
C THR A 130 0.90 10.76 -1.89
N LEU A 131 1.85 9.97 -2.42
CA LEU A 131 3.11 9.68 -1.75
C LEU A 131 3.88 10.95 -1.43
N GLU A 132 4.04 11.86 -2.40
CA GLU A 132 4.68 13.15 -2.18
C GLU A 132 4.01 13.97 -1.07
N ASN A 133 2.67 14.00 -1.02
CA ASN A 133 1.96 14.68 0.07
C ASN A 133 2.21 14.02 1.43
N LEU A 134 2.31 12.68 1.49
CA LEU A 134 2.67 11.97 2.72
C LEU A 134 4.10 12.29 3.15
N ARG A 135 5.05 12.38 2.20
CA ARG A 135 6.45 12.81 2.44
C ARG A 135 6.51 14.21 3.05
N GLU A 136 5.75 15.16 2.50
CA GLU A 136 5.66 16.53 3.01
C GLU A 136 5.11 16.61 4.45
N ARG A 137 4.33 15.60 4.86
CA ARG A 137 3.78 15.46 6.21
C ARG A 137 4.67 14.65 7.16
N GLY A 138 5.88 14.29 6.75
CA GLY A 138 6.86 13.61 7.60
C GLY A 138 6.89 12.08 7.49
N TYR A 139 6.20 11.48 6.53
CA TYR A 139 6.36 10.05 6.27
C TYR A 139 7.67 9.77 5.52
N VAL A 140 8.61 9.07 6.16
CA VAL A 140 9.97 8.86 5.62
C VAL A 140 10.26 7.41 5.21
N HIS A 141 9.38 6.46 5.52
CA HIS A 141 9.60 5.01 5.32
C HIS A 141 9.10 4.50 3.97
N ALA A 142 9.34 3.23 3.67
CA ALA A 142 9.03 2.58 2.39
C ALA A 142 9.61 3.34 1.18
N GLY A 143 10.92 3.57 1.21
CA GLY A 143 11.69 4.32 0.22
C GLY A 143 11.71 3.72 -1.19
N GLU A 144 11.35 2.43 -1.34
CA GLU A 144 11.22 1.81 -2.65
C GLU A 144 9.93 2.16 -3.40
N LEU A 145 8.93 2.76 -2.74
CA LEU A 145 7.60 2.98 -3.34
C LEU A 145 7.64 3.89 -4.57
N GLU A 146 8.49 4.91 -4.56
CA GLU A 146 8.69 5.79 -5.71
C GLU A 146 9.20 5.03 -6.94
N ASP A 147 10.13 4.09 -6.72
CA ASP A 147 10.69 3.25 -7.79
C ASP A 147 9.70 2.15 -8.22
N LEU A 148 8.91 1.60 -7.29
CA LEU A 148 7.85 0.65 -7.58
C LEU A 148 6.73 1.29 -8.43
N LEU A 149 6.28 2.50 -8.08
CA LEU A 149 5.26 3.23 -8.84
C LEU A 149 5.74 3.57 -10.25
N GLU A 150 7.01 3.97 -10.41
CA GLU A 150 7.58 4.18 -11.75
C GLU A 150 7.64 2.86 -12.54
N ALA A 151 8.08 1.77 -11.92
CA ALA A 151 8.12 0.46 -12.57
C ALA A 151 6.71 -0.03 -12.99
N LEU A 152 5.68 0.24 -12.19
CA LEU A 152 4.30 -0.06 -12.53
C LEU A 152 3.79 0.80 -13.69
N ASP A 153 4.12 2.09 -13.74
CA ASP A 153 3.77 2.98 -14.84
C ASP A 153 4.43 2.56 -16.16
N ASP A 154 5.73 2.27 -16.14
CA ASP A 154 6.47 1.78 -17.31
C ASP A 154 5.92 0.43 -17.81
N LYS A 155 5.61 -0.49 -16.88
CA LYS A 155 5.00 -1.78 -17.22
C LYS A 155 3.61 -1.59 -17.82
N TRP A 156 2.82 -0.65 -17.30
CA TRP A 156 1.51 -0.33 -17.83
C TRP A 156 1.59 0.23 -19.25
N ASP A 157 2.53 1.14 -19.52
CA ASP A 157 2.81 1.66 -20.86
C ASP A 157 3.13 0.54 -21.86
N GLU A 158 3.87 -0.49 -21.44
CA GLU A 158 4.17 -1.64 -22.29
C GLU A 158 2.92 -2.50 -22.58
N ILE A 159 2.11 -2.81 -21.56
CA ILE A 159 1.03 -3.79 -21.70
C ILE A 159 -0.27 -3.18 -22.24
N ARG A 160 -0.53 -1.90 -22.00
CA ARG A 160 -1.80 -1.24 -22.33
C ARG A 160 -2.18 -1.39 -23.81
N PRO A 161 -1.28 -1.18 -24.80
CA PRO A 161 -1.64 -1.40 -26.21
C PRO A 161 -2.08 -2.83 -26.52
N ARG A 162 -1.52 -3.83 -25.79
CA ARG A 162 -1.91 -5.23 -25.92
C ARG A 162 -3.30 -5.46 -25.30
N VAL A 163 -3.58 -4.87 -24.14
CA VAL A 163 -4.91 -4.88 -23.49
C VAL A 163 -5.96 -4.28 -24.42
N ASP A 164 -5.71 -3.09 -24.98
CA ASP A 164 -6.63 -2.41 -25.90
C ASP A 164 -6.92 -3.25 -27.15
N THR A 165 -5.89 -3.87 -27.71
CA THR A 165 -6.02 -4.74 -28.89
C THR A 165 -6.84 -5.97 -28.57
N ALA A 166 -6.57 -6.62 -27.43
CA ALA A 166 -7.32 -7.78 -26.97
C ALA A 166 -8.79 -7.43 -26.70
N LEU A 167 -9.04 -6.32 -26.00
CA LEU A 167 -10.39 -5.83 -25.69
C LEU A 167 -11.20 -5.59 -26.96
N ARG A 168 -10.65 -4.86 -27.94
CA ARG A 168 -11.32 -4.61 -29.23
C ARG A 168 -11.55 -5.89 -30.04
N ALA A 169 -10.67 -6.88 -29.93
CA ALA A 169 -10.86 -8.17 -30.57
C ALA A 169 -12.00 -8.96 -29.92
N GLN A 170 -12.06 -8.98 -28.59
CA GLN A 170 -13.13 -9.67 -27.86
C GLN A 170 -14.49 -9.02 -28.08
N VAL A 171 -14.60 -7.69 -27.99
CA VAL A 171 -15.86 -6.97 -28.26
C VAL A 171 -16.40 -7.32 -29.66
N ARG A 172 -15.56 -7.26 -30.70
CA ARG A 172 -16.00 -7.59 -32.07
C ARG A 172 -16.49 -9.03 -32.21
N ARG A 173 -15.85 -9.97 -31.50
CA ARG A 173 -16.27 -11.36 -31.47
C ARG A 173 -17.61 -11.52 -30.75
N LEU A 174 -17.73 -10.94 -29.56
CA LEU A 174 -18.95 -10.98 -28.76
C LEU A 174 -20.12 -10.34 -29.50
N ASP A 175 -19.92 -9.24 -30.23
CA ASP A 175 -20.95 -8.63 -31.07
C ASP A 175 -21.49 -9.62 -32.12
N SER A 176 -20.62 -10.40 -32.76
CA SER A 176 -21.02 -11.43 -33.72
C SER A 176 -21.77 -12.59 -33.04
N ASP A 177 -21.32 -13.01 -31.85
CA ASP A 177 -21.96 -14.08 -31.07
C ASP A 177 -23.34 -13.65 -30.52
N MET A 178 -23.47 -12.37 -30.13
CA MET A 178 -24.73 -11.72 -29.76
C MET A 178 -25.71 -11.71 -30.93
N ASP A 179 -25.28 -11.24 -32.10
CA ASP A 179 -26.08 -11.22 -33.34
C ASP A 179 -26.61 -12.60 -33.71
N GLN A 180 -25.80 -13.64 -33.53
CA GLN A 180 -26.19 -15.01 -33.82
C GLN A 180 -27.23 -15.53 -32.81
N THR A 181 -27.01 -15.28 -31.52
CA THR A 181 -27.94 -15.66 -30.45
C THR A 181 -29.27 -14.93 -30.58
N GLU A 182 -29.26 -13.64 -30.90
CA GLU A 182 -30.47 -12.84 -31.12
C GLU A 182 -31.34 -13.42 -32.25
N ARG A 183 -30.72 -13.79 -33.38
CA ARG A 183 -31.42 -14.45 -34.49
C ARG A 183 -32.05 -15.78 -34.10
N GLN A 184 -31.51 -16.49 -33.10
CA GLN A 184 -32.09 -17.72 -32.59
C GLN A 184 -33.27 -17.44 -31.66
N LEU A 185 -33.16 -16.42 -30.79
CA LEU A 185 -34.24 -15.97 -29.92
C LEU A 185 -35.45 -15.45 -30.71
N ASN A 186 -35.20 -14.64 -31.74
CA ASN A 186 -36.26 -14.09 -32.60
C ASN A 186 -37.02 -15.15 -33.43
N ARG A 187 -36.53 -16.41 -33.47
CA ARG A 187 -37.20 -17.54 -34.13
C ARG A 187 -38.05 -18.38 -33.16
N LEU A 188 -38.01 -18.08 -31.86
CA LEU A 188 -38.76 -18.83 -30.87
C LEU A 188 -40.26 -18.68 -31.08
N ARG A 189 -40.97 -19.80 -30.92
CA ARG A 189 -42.43 -19.88 -30.98
C ARG A 189 -42.88 -20.76 -29.83
N VAL A 190 -44.03 -20.42 -29.23
CA VAL A 190 -44.65 -21.11 -28.07
C VAL A 190 -45.07 -22.56 -28.37
N THR A 191 -44.83 -23.05 -29.59
CA THR A 191 -45.13 -24.42 -30.01
C THR A 191 -43.90 -25.28 -30.26
N ASN A 192 -42.68 -24.71 -30.17
CA ASN A 192 -41.45 -25.41 -30.57
C ASN A 192 -40.47 -25.57 -29.39
N GLN A 193 -40.63 -26.65 -28.62
CA GLN A 193 -39.79 -26.94 -27.46
C GLN A 193 -38.31 -27.18 -27.82
N SER A 194 -38.01 -27.76 -28.98
CA SER A 194 -36.61 -27.98 -29.39
C SER A 194 -35.90 -26.66 -29.73
N ALA A 195 -36.63 -25.69 -30.31
CA ALA A 195 -36.10 -24.35 -30.54
C ALA A 195 -35.77 -23.63 -29.22
N VAL A 196 -36.63 -23.76 -28.19
CA VAL A 196 -36.37 -23.17 -26.86
C VAL A 196 -35.11 -23.77 -26.23
N LYS A 197 -34.94 -25.09 -26.23
CA LYS A 197 -33.71 -25.75 -25.74
C LYS A 197 -32.46 -25.32 -26.50
N GLY A 198 -32.58 -25.11 -27.82
CA GLY A 198 -31.50 -24.59 -28.64
C GLY A 198 -31.09 -23.18 -28.22
N ALA A 199 -32.05 -22.29 -28.00
CA ALA A 199 -31.82 -20.93 -27.52
C ALA A 199 -31.23 -20.90 -26.11
N GLU A 200 -31.70 -21.74 -25.18
CA GLU A 200 -31.10 -21.89 -23.84
C GLU A 200 -29.61 -22.24 -23.91
N THR A 201 -29.26 -23.17 -24.80
CA THR A 201 -27.88 -23.61 -25.03
C THR A 201 -27.03 -22.48 -25.59
N ALA A 202 -27.58 -21.71 -26.53
CA ALA A 202 -26.91 -20.58 -27.16
C ALA A 202 -26.67 -19.43 -26.16
N VAL A 203 -27.69 -19.00 -25.43
CA VAL A 203 -27.58 -17.99 -24.36
C VAL A 203 -26.56 -18.41 -23.31
N SER A 204 -26.56 -19.68 -22.91
CA SER A 204 -25.56 -20.20 -21.95
C SER A 204 -24.15 -20.28 -22.53
N GLY A 205 -24.02 -20.54 -23.83
CA GLY A 205 -22.75 -20.49 -24.55
C GLY A 205 -22.18 -19.08 -24.58
N LEU A 206 -23.01 -18.11 -24.95
CA LEU A 206 -22.68 -16.69 -24.97
C LEU A 206 -22.24 -16.17 -23.59
N GLU A 207 -22.96 -16.52 -22.52
CA GLU A 207 -22.55 -16.14 -21.16
C GLU A 207 -21.16 -16.67 -20.79
N ARG A 208 -20.84 -17.93 -21.15
CA ARG A 208 -19.50 -18.49 -20.94
C ARG A 208 -18.44 -17.76 -21.77
N GLN A 209 -18.76 -17.38 -23.01
CA GLN A 209 -17.85 -16.62 -23.87
C GLN A 209 -17.58 -15.23 -23.30
N ILE A 210 -18.60 -14.52 -22.81
CA ILE A 210 -18.47 -13.22 -22.16
C ILE A 210 -17.56 -13.32 -20.92
N ARG A 211 -17.81 -14.28 -20.03
CA ARG A 211 -16.94 -14.51 -18.86
C ARG A 211 -15.50 -14.83 -19.28
N GLY A 212 -15.33 -15.71 -20.27
CA GLY A 212 -14.00 -16.06 -20.80
C GLY A 212 -13.27 -14.85 -21.39
N ALA A 213 -13.99 -13.97 -22.10
CA ALA A 213 -13.44 -12.72 -22.63
C ALA A 213 -13.01 -11.78 -21.51
N LYS A 214 -13.84 -11.59 -20.47
CA LYS A 214 -13.49 -10.78 -19.28
C LYS A 214 -12.20 -11.29 -18.63
N THR A 215 -12.13 -12.59 -18.29
CA THR A 215 -10.94 -13.20 -17.68
C THR A 215 -9.70 -13.11 -18.58
N ALA A 216 -9.86 -13.30 -19.89
CA ALA A 216 -8.73 -13.22 -20.82
C ALA A 216 -8.13 -11.83 -20.90
N VAL A 217 -8.97 -10.77 -20.88
CA VAL A 217 -8.49 -9.38 -20.92
C VAL A 217 -7.98 -8.94 -19.55
N SER A 218 -8.72 -9.22 -18.47
CA SER A 218 -8.30 -8.85 -17.10
C SER A 218 -7.02 -9.56 -16.67
N GLY A 219 -6.80 -10.79 -17.10
CA GLY A 219 -5.55 -11.52 -16.84
C GLY A 219 -4.30 -10.84 -17.41
N LEU A 220 -4.44 -9.94 -18.39
CA LEU A 220 -3.30 -9.20 -18.94
C LEU A 220 -2.82 -8.08 -18.01
N TYR A 221 -3.71 -7.50 -17.21
CA TYR A 221 -3.41 -6.33 -16.36
C TYR A 221 -3.62 -6.58 -14.86
N GLY A 222 -4.25 -7.69 -14.46
CA GLY A 222 -4.67 -7.92 -13.06
C GLY A 222 -3.52 -7.90 -12.06
N GLY A 223 -2.30 -8.26 -12.48
CA GLY A 223 -1.13 -8.12 -11.61
C GLY A 223 -0.78 -6.66 -11.28
N ILE A 224 -0.93 -5.74 -12.24
CA ILE A 224 -0.70 -4.30 -11.99
C ILE A 224 -1.81 -3.75 -11.10
N ASP A 225 -3.06 -4.10 -11.41
CA ASP A 225 -4.23 -3.65 -10.66
C ASP A 225 -4.11 -4.05 -9.17
N THR A 226 -3.81 -5.32 -8.89
CA THR A 226 -3.60 -5.81 -7.52
C THR A 226 -2.49 -5.06 -6.77
N GLU A 227 -1.35 -4.79 -7.41
CA GLU A 227 -0.26 -4.05 -6.75
C GLU A 227 -0.64 -2.59 -6.49
N LEU A 228 -1.32 -1.92 -7.43
CA LEU A 228 -1.82 -0.56 -7.20
C LEU A 228 -2.84 -0.50 -6.07
N TYR A 229 -3.73 -1.49 -5.96
CA TYR A 229 -4.68 -1.59 -4.85
C TYR A 229 -3.98 -1.71 -3.49
N LYS A 230 -2.90 -2.49 -3.40
CA LYS A 230 -2.13 -2.63 -2.15
C LYS A 230 -1.47 -1.31 -1.75
N ILE A 231 -0.82 -0.63 -2.69
CA ILE A 231 -0.16 0.66 -2.44
C ILE A 231 -1.19 1.71 -2.01
N ASP A 232 -2.35 1.78 -2.68
CA ASP A 232 -3.43 2.70 -2.31
C ASP A 232 -3.98 2.42 -0.89
N HIS A 233 -4.10 1.14 -0.52
CA HIS A 233 -4.49 0.74 0.82
C HIS A 233 -3.46 1.16 1.88
N GLU A 234 -2.19 0.91 1.61
CA GLU A 234 -1.08 1.32 2.48
C GLU A 234 -1.06 2.85 2.66
N PHE A 235 -1.22 3.62 1.58
CA PHE A 235 -1.29 5.08 1.66
C PHE A 235 -2.48 5.56 2.48
N SER A 236 -3.61 4.87 2.40
CA SER A 236 -4.78 5.17 3.21
C SER A 236 -4.52 4.94 4.71
N GLN A 237 -3.76 3.90 5.06
CA GLN A 237 -3.34 3.63 6.43
C GLN A 237 -2.35 4.69 6.93
N VAL A 238 -1.31 5.01 6.14
CA VAL A 238 -0.33 6.05 6.47
C VAL A 238 -1.00 7.41 6.63
N LYS A 239 -1.90 7.77 5.72
CA LYS A 239 -2.69 9.00 5.82
C LYS A 239 -3.49 9.06 7.12
N THR A 240 -4.15 7.96 7.49
CA THR A 240 -4.93 7.87 8.72
C THR A 240 -4.04 8.05 9.95
N MET A 241 -2.87 7.41 9.98
CA MET A 241 -1.88 7.60 11.04
C MET A 241 -1.44 9.06 11.16
N LEU A 242 -1.08 9.71 10.05
CA LEU A 242 -0.66 11.12 10.05
C LEU A 242 -1.81 12.05 10.47
N ASP A 243 -3.04 11.79 10.02
CA ASP A 243 -4.23 12.55 10.44
C ASP A 243 -4.48 12.42 11.95
N LEU A 244 -4.25 11.23 12.51
CA LEU A 244 -4.32 11.00 13.95
C LEU A 244 -3.22 11.78 14.67
N LEU A 245 -1.96 11.71 14.23
CA LEU A 245 -0.84 12.45 14.83
C LEU A 245 -1.04 13.96 14.77
N ASP A 246 -1.47 14.51 13.64
CA ASP A 246 -1.78 15.94 13.48
C ASP A 246 -2.91 16.40 14.40
N GLY A 247 -3.84 15.50 14.73
CA GLY A 247 -4.90 15.73 15.70
C GLY A 247 -4.45 15.68 17.17
N SER A 248 -3.19 15.31 17.46
CA SER A 248 -2.68 15.28 18.83
C SER A 248 -2.27 16.67 19.33
N GLN A 249 -2.57 16.96 20.59
CA GLN A 249 -2.08 18.17 21.26
C GLN A 249 -0.77 17.92 22.02
N GLU A 250 -0.56 16.68 22.45
CA GLU A 250 0.55 16.24 23.32
C GLU A 250 1.71 15.63 22.52
N ILE A 251 1.42 14.99 21.37
CA ILE A 251 2.44 14.32 20.56
C ILE A 251 3.14 15.33 19.64
N ARG A 252 4.47 15.39 19.75
CA ARG A 252 5.36 16.08 18.81
C ARG A 252 6.41 15.08 18.32
N MET A 253 6.57 14.99 17.01
CA MET A 253 7.65 14.20 16.40
C MET A 253 8.99 14.88 16.68
N GLN A 254 9.99 14.07 17.05
CA GLN A 254 11.37 14.50 17.22
C GLN A 254 12.06 14.67 15.85
N GLU A 255 13.25 15.28 15.85
CA GLU A 255 14.03 15.42 14.63
C GLU A 255 14.42 14.03 14.09
N ALA A 256 14.30 13.82 12.77
CA ALA A 256 14.48 12.52 12.13
C ALA A 256 13.60 11.36 12.67
N GLU A 257 12.53 11.64 13.43
CA GLU A 257 11.53 10.64 13.84
C GLU A 257 10.51 10.43 12.72
N GLY A 258 10.35 9.17 12.30
CA GLY A 258 9.46 8.74 11.24
C GLY A 258 8.31 7.89 11.79
N PRO A 259 7.03 8.30 11.61
CA PRO A 259 5.89 7.52 12.06
C PRO A 259 5.71 6.26 11.20
N LEU A 260 5.37 5.12 11.83
CA LEU A 260 5.26 3.81 11.18
C LEU A 260 3.85 3.23 11.22
N LEU A 261 3.27 3.11 12.41
CA LEU A 261 1.95 2.50 12.62
C LEU A 261 1.10 3.33 13.56
N ALA A 262 -0.22 3.27 13.37
CA ALA A 262 -1.20 3.70 14.33
C ALA A 262 -2.40 2.75 14.33
N VAL A 263 -2.93 2.45 15.51
CA VAL A 263 -4.12 1.61 15.66
C VAL A 263 -4.98 2.12 16.80
N ALA A 264 -6.29 2.02 16.64
CA ALA A 264 -7.20 2.19 17.77
C ALA A 264 -6.94 1.05 18.77
N SER A 265 -6.80 1.38 20.04
CA SER A 265 -6.44 0.41 21.05
C SER A 265 -7.08 0.71 22.39
N GLU A 266 -7.11 -0.30 23.25
CA GLU A 266 -7.53 -0.19 24.63
C GLU A 266 -6.38 -0.57 25.56
N TRP A 267 -6.05 0.30 26.52
CA TRP A 267 -4.94 0.07 27.44
C TRP A 267 -5.40 -0.62 28.73
N GLN A 268 -5.14 -1.92 28.84
CA GLN A 268 -5.61 -2.74 29.96
C GLN A 268 -4.60 -2.72 31.12
N GLN A 269 -4.75 -1.79 32.06
CA GLN A 269 -3.83 -1.64 33.20
C GLN A 269 -3.99 -2.73 34.27
N ASP A 270 -5.21 -2.97 34.74
CA ASP A 270 -5.51 -3.82 35.91
C ASP A 270 -6.86 -4.58 35.78
N GLY A 271 -7.24 -4.98 34.56
CA GLY A 271 -8.51 -5.68 34.29
C GLY A 271 -8.84 -5.81 32.80
N ASP A 272 -10.07 -6.20 32.49
CA ASP A 272 -10.56 -6.33 31.10
C ASP A 272 -10.99 -4.99 30.48
N ASP A 273 -11.18 -3.94 31.30
CA ASP A 273 -11.60 -2.60 30.86
C ASP A 273 -10.47 -1.57 31.10
N GLY A 274 -10.13 -0.79 30.06
CA GLY A 274 -9.11 0.26 30.08
C GLY A 274 -9.50 1.51 29.28
N PRO A 275 -8.74 2.62 29.37
CA PRO A 275 -9.00 3.78 28.52
C PRO A 275 -8.85 3.43 27.04
N GLU A 276 -9.79 3.90 26.22
CA GLU A 276 -9.70 3.80 24.77
C GLU A 276 -8.87 4.95 24.18
N GLY A 277 -8.12 4.64 23.13
CA GLY A 277 -7.27 5.62 22.48
C GLY A 277 -6.60 5.08 21.23
N TYR A 278 -5.44 5.64 20.93
CA TYR A 278 -4.61 5.22 19.82
C TYR A 278 -3.21 4.90 20.30
N LEU A 279 -2.74 3.71 19.91
CA LEU A 279 -1.35 3.31 20.03
C LEU A 279 -0.63 3.72 18.73
N PHE A 280 0.49 4.39 18.86
CA PHE A 280 1.36 4.79 17.77
C PHE A 280 2.72 4.13 17.93
N LEU A 281 3.32 3.74 16.81
CA LEU A 281 4.70 3.30 16.72
C LEU A 281 5.43 4.22 15.73
N THR A 282 6.54 4.77 16.17
CA THR A 282 7.51 5.48 15.32
C THR A 282 8.78 4.64 15.21
N ASP A 283 9.73 5.07 14.39
CA ASP A 283 11.06 4.45 14.32
C ASP A 283 11.93 4.68 15.57
N GLN A 284 11.40 5.31 16.62
CA GLN A 284 12.11 5.60 17.85
C GLN A 284 11.30 5.29 19.12
N ARG A 285 9.98 5.47 19.09
CA ARG A 285 9.12 5.48 20.28
C ARG A 285 7.82 4.72 20.09
N LEU A 286 7.32 4.20 21.20
CA LEU A 286 5.96 3.72 21.35
C LEU A 286 5.17 4.75 22.16
N LEU A 287 4.04 5.20 21.61
CA LEU A 287 3.20 6.23 22.21
C LEU A 287 1.77 5.71 22.37
N PHE A 288 1.13 5.99 23.51
CA PHE A 288 -0.31 5.75 23.66
C PHE A 288 -1.01 7.01 24.16
N GLU A 289 -1.97 7.48 23.37
CA GLU A 289 -2.80 8.62 23.69
C GLU A 289 -4.26 8.18 23.85
N GLN A 290 -4.80 8.38 25.05
CA GLN A 290 -6.23 8.22 25.31
C GLN A 290 -6.99 9.25 24.48
N ARG A 291 -8.03 8.80 23.78
CA ARG A 291 -8.92 9.64 22.96
C ARG A 291 -10.32 9.06 23.00
N GLU A 292 -11.11 9.44 24.01
CA GLU A 292 -12.46 8.88 24.20
C GLU A 292 -13.43 9.89 24.83
N GLU A 293 -14.73 9.64 24.64
CA GLU A 293 -15.80 10.42 25.26
C GLU A 293 -16.16 9.80 26.62
N VAL A 294 -15.70 10.41 27.71
CA VAL A 294 -15.96 9.94 29.07
C VAL A 294 -17.20 10.61 29.63
N VAL A 295 -18.14 9.81 30.14
CA VAL A 295 -19.32 10.33 30.85
C VAL A 295 -18.91 10.86 32.22
N THR A 296 -18.84 12.17 32.37
CA THR A 296 -18.38 12.82 33.61
C THR A 296 -19.48 12.93 34.66
N LYS A 297 -20.77 13.02 34.27
CA LYS A 297 -21.90 13.08 35.22
C LYS A 297 -23.13 12.33 34.71
N ARG A 298 -23.52 11.26 35.42
CA ARG A 298 -24.83 10.60 35.25
C ARG A 298 -25.88 11.27 36.16
N ARG A 299 -26.85 11.99 35.58
CA ARG A 299 -27.98 12.53 36.35
C ARG A 299 -29.10 11.50 36.42
N PHE A 300 -29.25 10.84 37.58
CA PHE A 300 -30.38 9.94 37.85
C PHE A 300 -31.71 10.70 37.69
N GLY A 301 -32.49 10.36 36.66
CA GLY A 301 -33.84 10.90 36.42
C GLY A 301 -34.04 11.75 35.16
N ILE A 302 -32.97 12.11 34.43
CA ILE A 302 -33.06 12.86 33.17
C ILE A 302 -32.12 12.19 32.16
N PHE A 303 -32.62 11.83 30.98
CA PHE A 303 -31.91 11.06 29.93
C PHE A 303 -30.67 11.72 29.30
N LYS A 304 -30.03 12.70 29.95
CA LYS A 304 -28.81 13.36 29.46
C LYS A 304 -27.68 13.15 30.46
N ALA A 305 -26.68 12.39 30.05
CA ALA A 305 -25.40 12.32 30.71
C ALA A 305 -24.51 13.45 30.16
N ASP A 306 -23.79 14.15 31.03
CA ASP A 306 -22.77 15.10 30.58
C ASP A 306 -21.50 14.29 30.25
N SER A 307 -20.94 14.50 29.06
CA SER A 307 -19.75 13.81 28.56
C SER A 307 -18.65 14.81 28.21
N GLU A 308 -17.39 14.37 28.30
CA GLU A 308 -16.20 15.15 28.00
C GLU A 308 -15.26 14.32 27.14
N MET A 309 -14.70 14.92 26.09
CA MET A 309 -13.65 14.30 25.28
C MET A 309 -12.34 14.39 26.05
N VAL A 310 -11.83 13.25 26.51
CA VAL A 310 -10.51 13.15 27.14
C VAL A 310 -9.48 12.86 26.06
N GLN A 311 -8.44 13.70 25.99
CA GLN A 311 -7.30 13.53 25.10
C GLN A 311 -6.01 13.71 25.92
N GLN A 312 -5.29 12.61 26.18
CA GLN A 312 -4.10 12.64 27.04
C GLN A 312 -3.07 11.58 26.62
N LEU A 313 -1.81 11.98 26.50
CA LEU A 313 -0.69 11.08 26.31
C LEU A 313 -0.34 10.39 27.64
N HIS A 314 -0.42 9.05 27.66
CA HIS A 314 -0.15 8.25 28.85
C HIS A 314 1.16 7.46 28.75
N ILE A 315 1.55 7.08 27.55
CA ILE A 315 2.79 6.35 27.29
C ILE A 315 3.60 7.14 26.27
N ASP A 316 4.86 7.40 26.61
CA ASP A 316 5.90 7.91 25.74
C ASP A 316 7.20 7.19 26.14
N VAL A 317 7.53 6.12 25.42
CA VAL A 317 8.65 5.24 25.75
C VAL A 317 9.47 4.95 24.51
N SER A 318 10.79 5.00 24.68
CA SER A 318 11.77 4.52 23.71
C SER A 318 11.49 3.06 23.31
N VAL A 319 11.52 2.76 22.02
CA VAL A 319 11.40 1.37 21.54
C VAL A 319 12.54 0.49 22.04
N HIS A 320 13.72 1.07 22.30
CA HIS A 320 14.86 0.36 22.89
C HIS A 320 14.71 0.06 24.38
N ASP A 321 13.77 0.73 25.06
CA ASP A 321 13.45 0.45 26.47
C ASP A 321 12.42 -0.68 26.60
N ILE A 322 11.96 -1.28 25.49
CA ILE A 322 11.08 -2.44 25.48
C ILE A 322 11.93 -3.71 25.60
N GLU A 323 11.95 -4.32 26.78
CA GLU A 323 12.74 -5.53 27.06
C GLU A 323 12.09 -6.80 26.53
N SER A 324 10.75 -6.84 26.48
CA SER A 324 10.00 -8.01 26.03
C SER A 324 8.68 -7.61 25.39
N VAL A 325 8.35 -8.28 24.29
CA VAL A 325 7.07 -8.18 23.59
C VAL A 325 6.45 -9.57 23.53
N GLN A 326 5.23 -9.71 24.03
CA GLN A 326 4.41 -10.90 23.88
C GLN A 326 3.17 -10.53 23.07
N HIS A 327 2.79 -11.38 22.14
CA HIS A 327 1.60 -11.23 21.32
C HIS A 327 0.74 -12.48 21.46
N LYS A 328 -0.58 -12.32 21.46
CA LYS A 328 -1.53 -13.42 21.58
C LYS A 328 -2.90 -13.03 21.01
N GLU A 329 -3.58 -14.01 20.45
CA GLU A 329 -5.00 -13.92 20.15
C GLU A 329 -5.77 -14.45 21.36
N GLU A 330 -6.59 -13.62 22.01
CA GLU A 330 -7.48 -14.02 23.10
C GLU A 330 -8.96 -13.93 22.67
N GLY A 331 -9.82 -14.76 23.26
CA GLY A 331 -11.25 -14.77 22.91
C GLY A 331 -11.62 -15.62 21.67
N GLY A 332 -12.90 -15.62 21.31
CA GLY A 332 -13.47 -16.40 20.21
C GLY A 332 -14.04 -17.77 20.60
N PHE A 333 -15.33 -17.83 20.96
CA PHE A 333 -16.10 -19.08 20.88
C PHE A 333 -16.79 -19.14 19.50
N LEU A 334 -16.52 -20.20 18.73
CA LEU A 334 -17.04 -20.40 17.37
C LEU A 334 -16.57 -19.39 16.29
N GLY A 335 -15.37 -18.82 16.44
CA GLY A 335 -14.70 -18.08 15.35
C GLY A 335 -15.22 -16.66 15.09
N MET A 336 -15.93 -16.05 16.03
CA MET A 336 -16.26 -14.61 16.01
C MET A 336 -15.55 -13.89 17.16
N GLY A 337 -14.80 -12.83 16.83
CA GLY A 337 -14.15 -11.92 17.78
C GLY A 337 -12.95 -12.55 18.47
N LYS A 338 -11.80 -12.57 17.80
CA LYS A 338 -10.51 -12.71 18.46
C LYS A 338 -9.99 -11.31 18.75
N ASP A 339 -9.55 -11.10 19.98
CA ASP A 339 -8.89 -9.88 20.42
C ASP A 339 -7.39 -10.05 20.20
N ASP A 340 -6.79 -9.13 19.45
CA ASP A 340 -5.35 -9.07 19.22
C ASP A 340 -4.68 -8.35 20.38
N ILE A 341 -3.94 -9.07 21.22
CA ILE A 341 -3.33 -8.52 22.42
C ILE A 341 -1.82 -8.42 22.26
N ILE A 342 -1.26 -7.27 22.59
CA ILE A 342 0.19 -7.07 22.77
C ILE A 342 0.49 -6.71 24.23
N GLU A 343 1.43 -7.43 24.84
CA GLU A 343 1.94 -7.22 26.19
C GLU A 343 3.42 -6.83 26.12
N LEU A 344 3.75 -5.73 26.79
CA LEU A 344 5.05 -5.09 26.75
C LEU A 344 5.62 -5.05 28.16
N VAL A 345 6.89 -5.42 28.30
CA VAL A 345 7.67 -5.21 29.52
C VAL A 345 8.75 -4.20 29.20
N PHE A 346 8.84 -3.15 30.01
CA PHE A 346 9.79 -2.07 29.81
C PHE A 346 10.94 -2.13 30.82
N ALA A 347 12.05 -1.52 30.45
CA ALA A 347 13.22 -1.35 31.29
C ALA A 347 12.89 -0.58 32.57
N ALA A 348 13.68 -0.79 33.62
CA ALA A 348 13.51 -0.12 34.91
C ALA A 348 13.64 1.42 34.84
N THR A 349 14.23 1.94 33.76
CA THR A 349 14.37 3.37 33.47
C THR A 349 13.12 3.97 32.83
N ALA A 350 12.20 3.15 32.32
CA ALA A 350 10.97 3.62 31.69
C ALA A 350 9.94 4.09 32.75
N PRO A 351 9.05 5.04 32.40
CA PRO A 351 8.03 5.57 33.31
C PRO A 351 6.99 4.55 33.78
N LEU A 352 6.88 3.41 33.11
CA LEU A 352 6.01 2.29 33.44
C LEU A 352 6.76 0.97 33.29
N SER A 353 6.41 -0.04 34.09
CA SER A 353 7.08 -1.35 34.04
C SER A 353 6.48 -2.31 33.01
N ARG A 354 5.19 -2.18 32.71
CA ARG A 354 4.46 -3.03 31.76
C ARG A 354 3.28 -2.30 31.14
N ALA A 355 2.89 -2.69 29.94
CA ALA A 355 1.62 -2.28 29.32
C ALA A 355 0.99 -3.47 28.58
N ARG A 356 -0.33 -3.53 28.57
CA ARG A 356 -1.11 -4.51 27.81
C ARG A 356 -2.13 -3.76 26.97
N PHE A 357 -2.18 -4.07 25.68
CA PHE A 357 -3.08 -3.42 24.73
C PHE A 357 -3.90 -4.45 23.97
N HIS A 358 -5.19 -4.16 23.80
CA HIS A 358 -6.00 -4.76 22.77
C HIS A 358 -5.95 -3.88 21.52
N LEU A 359 -5.48 -4.43 20.40
CA LEU A 359 -5.38 -3.77 19.10
C LEU A 359 -6.66 -4.00 18.28
N LYS A 360 -7.36 -2.93 17.94
CA LYS A 360 -8.64 -3.03 17.21
C LYS A 360 -8.39 -3.12 15.71
N GLY A 361 -8.32 -4.34 15.19
CA GLY A 361 -8.26 -4.63 13.75
C GLY A 361 -6.86 -4.61 13.13
N GLN A 362 -5.80 -4.75 13.93
CA GLN A 362 -4.44 -5.02 13.46
C GLN A 362 -3.85 -6.20 14.22
N ASP A 363 -2.92 -6.90 13.58
CA ASP A 363 -2.29 -8.11 14.10
C ASP A 363 -1.20 -7.77 15.11
N SER A 364 -1.27 -8.40 16.29
CA SER A 364 -0.30 -8.21 17.37
C SER A 364 1.10 -8.77 17.06
N ASP A 365 1.21 -9.79 16.20
CA ASP A 365 2.49 -10.34 15.69
C ASP A 365 3.19 -9.34 14.77
N GLU A 366 2.43 -8.66 13.90
CA GLU A 366 2.99 -7.62 13.01
C GLU A 366 3.59 -6.45 13.80
N TRP A 367 2.91 -6.02 14.87
CA TRP A 367 3.44 -5.00 15.78
C TRP A 367 4.72 -5.46 16.50
N ALA A 368 4.74 -6.70 17.00
CA ALA A 368 5.92 -7.26 17.65
C ALA A 368 7.12 -7.38 16.68
N ALA A 369 6.86 -7.79 15.44
CA ALA A 369 7.86 -7.83 14.38
C ALA A 369 8.39 -6.43 14.06
N MET A 370 7.53 -5.42 13.96
CA MET A 370 7.94 -4.04 13.69
C MET A 370 8.79 -3.45 14.83
N ILE A 371 8.39 -3.65 16.09
CA ILE A 371 9.20 -3.25 17.26
C ILE A 371 10.59 -3.86 17.17
N LYS A 372 10.70 -5.14 16.82
CA LYS A 372 12.00 -5.80 16.67
C LYS A 372 12.84 -5.21 15.54
N ARG A 373 12.23 -4.89 14.37
CA ARG A 373 12.94 -4.24 13.25
C ARG A 373 13.52 -2.88 13.63
N ILE A 374 12.79 -2.12 14.46
CA ILE A 374 13.29 -0.85 15.00
C ILE A 374 14.48 -1.12 15.93
N GLN A 375 14.35 -2.06 16.86
CA GLN A 375 15.41 -2.41 17.81
C GLN A 375 16.70 -2.91 17.13
N THR A 376 16.58 -3.63 16.00
CA THR A 376 17.73 -4.11 15.22
C THR A 376 18.32 -3.05 14.30
N GLY A 377 17.61 -1.94 14.06
CA GLY A 377 17.97 -0.92 13.08
C GLY A 377 17.63 -1.28 11.63
N ASP A 378 17.00 -2.44 11.40
CA ASP A 378 16.62 -2.88 10.04
C ASP A 378 15.58 -1.94 9.41
N ILE A 379 14.84 -1.18 10.22
CA ILE A 379 13.86 -0.20 9.73
C ILE A 379 14.51 1.00 9.03
N ASP A 380 15.77 1.32 9.35
CA ASP A 380 16.47 2.45 8.75
C ASP A 380 16.77 2.21 7.26
N GLU A 381 16.86 0.93 6.83
CA GLU A 381 17.01 0.54 5.43
C GLU A 381 15.77 0.86 4.59
N ASP A 382 14.59 0.97 5.22
CA ASP A 382 13.33 1.30 4.55
C ASP A 382 13.17 2.81 4.32
N ARG A 383 14.05 3.66 4.87
CA ARG A 383 13.91 5.11 4.72
C ARG A 383 14.18 5.56 3.28
N ALA A 384 13.38 6.51 2.80
CA ALA A 384 13.59 7.12 1.49
C ALA A 384 14.95 7.86 1.43
N ASP A 385 15.65 7.71 0.30
CA ASP A 385 17.00 8.24 0.06
C ASP A 385 17.17 9.71 0.49
N ASP A 386 16.15 10.54 0.24
CA ASP A 386 16.15 11.97 0.53
C ASP A 386 16.24 12.29 2.03
N TYR A 387 15.98 11.32 2.91
CA TYR A 387 15.95 11.48 4.37
C TYR A 387 17.10 10.77 5.09
N VAL A 388 17.97 10.05 4.37
CA VAL A 388 19.09 9.29 4.97
C VAL A 388 20.12 10.23 5.60
N GLU A 389 20.47 11.33 4.94
CA GLU A 389 21.44 12.30 5.47
C GLU A 389 20.96 12.99 6.76
N GLU A 390 19.66 13.29 6.85
CA GLU A 390 19.03 13.84 8.06
C GLU A 390 19.15 12.84 9.22
N MET A 391 18.88 11.57 8.97
CA MET A 391 18.99 10.49 9.95
C MET A 391 20.42 10.30 10.46
N GLU A 392 21.41 10.26 9.56
CA GLU A 392 22.81 10.14 9.90
C GLU A 392 23.26 11.33 10.76
N THR A 393 22.87 12.56 10.39
CA THR A 393 23.17 13.78 11.15
C THR A 393 22.57 13.74 12.56
N ALA A 394 21.32 13.29 12.68
CA ALA A 394 20.64 13.16 13.96
C ALA A 394 21.28 12.06 14.84
N ALA A 395 21.81 10.99 14.24
CA ALA A 395 22.55 9.95 14.96
C ALA A 395 23.92 10.45 15.46
N GLU A 396 24.65 11.22 14.64
CA GLU A 396 25.91 11.87 15.05
C GLU A 396 25.68 12.85 16.20
N THR A 397 24.59 13.62 16.14
CA THR A 397 24.20 14.56 17.19
C THR A 397 23.90 13.83 18.50
N ALA A 398 23.14 12.73 18.45
CA ALA A 398 22.84 11.92 19.63
C ALA A 398 24.09 11.30 20.26
N ALA A 399 25.06 10.87 19.43
CA ALA A 399 26.32 10.30 19.89
C ALA A 399 27.30 11.34 20.47
N ALA A 400 27.10 12.64 20.22
CA ALA A 400 27.97 13.70 20.71
C ALA A 400 27.70 14.07 22.19
N PHE A 401 26.57 13.65 22.75
CA PHE A 401 26.25 13.91 24.16
C PHE A 401 27.34 13.42 25.12
N PRO A 402 27.69 14.22 26.14
CA PRO A 402 28.71 13.82 27.10
C PRO A 402 28.20 12.67 27.97
N GLU A 403 29.03 11.65 28.23
CA GLU A 403 28.70 10.53 29.13
C GLU A 403 28.42 10.97 30.58
N LYS A 404 28.87 12.18 30.96
CA LYS A 404 28.75 12.75 32.30
C LYS A 404 28.19 14.16 32.23
N CYS A 405 27.27 14.48 33.14
CA CYS A 405 26.75 15.83 33.28
C CYS A 405 27.90 16.80 33.60
N PRO A 406 28.07 17.90 32.84
CA PRO A 406 29.19 18.83 33.04
C PRO A 406 29.12 19.58 34.38
N THR A 407 27.95 19.64 35.01
CA THR A 407 27.73 20.33 36.29
C THR A 407 27.90 19.42 37.50
N CYS A 408 27.27 18.24 37.50
CA CYS A 408 27.24 17.37 38.69
C CYS A 408 27.94 16.01 38.52
N PHE A 409 28.49 15.72 37.33
CA PHE A 409 29.18 14.46 37.00
C PHE A 409 28.31 13.20 37.13
N ALA A 410 26.99 13.33 37.20
CA ALA A 410 26.09 12.19 37.09
C ALA A 410 26.20 11.56 35.69
N ASP A 411 25.96 10.26 35.60
CA ASP A 411 25.85 9.54 34.33
C ASP A 411 24.72 10.13 33.47
N VAL A 412 25.01 10.34 32.20
CA VAL A 412 24.04 10.75 31.19
C VAL A 412 23.80 9.53 30.31
N PRO A 413 22.54 9.07 30.19
CA PRO A 413 22.25 7.92 29.33
C PRO A 413 22.57 8.25 27.87
N VAL A 414 22.82 7.20 27.08
CA VAL A 414 22.99 7.35 25.63
C VAL A 414 21.71 7.95 25.06
N GLN A 415 21.85 9.01 24.26
CA GLN A 415 20.71 9.70 23.67
C GLN A 415 20.25 9.00 22.39
N GLN A 416 18.95 9.07 22.16
CA GLN A 416 18.36 8.60 20.91
C GLN A 416 18.58 9.62 19.80
N ARG A 417 18.54 9.14 18.56
CA ARG A 417 18.52 9.99 17.36
C ARG A 417 17.44 11.06 17.52
N GLY A 418 17.73 12.31 17.16
CA GLY A 418 16.73 13.40 17.21
C GLY A 418 16.61 14.13 18.54
N VAL A 419 17.23 13.63 19.62
CA VAL A 419 17.33 14.36 20.89
C VAL A 419 18.40 15.44 20.76
N THR A 420 18.01 16.69 21.00
CA THR A 420 18.90 17.87 20.89
C THR A 420 19.28 18.48 22.24
N SER A 421 18.54 18.15 23.30
CA SER A 421 18.81 18.57 24.68
C SER A 421 18.23 17.58 25.68
N VAL A 422 18.91 17.33 26.80
CA VAL A 422 18.36 16.59 27.95
C VAL A 422 18.54 17.32 29.26
N THR A 423 17.57 17.21 30.15
CA THR A 423 17.69 17.77 31.50
C THR A 423 18.29 16.72 32.43
N CYS A 424 19.39 17.05 33.11
CA CYS A 424 20.01 16.18 34.11
C CYS A 424 19.04 15.94 35.28
N GLU A 425 18.67 14.69 35.53
CA GLU A 425 17.73 14.32 36.61
C GLU A 425 18.23 14.68 38.02
N PHE A 426 19.55 14.79 38.21
CA PHE A 426 20.15 15.04 39.51
C PHE A 426 20.29 16.52 39.88
N CYS A 427 20.58 17.38 38.89
CA CYS A 427 20.87 18.79 39.14
C CYS A 427 20.06 19.77 38.29
N GLY A 428 19.22 19.27 37.37
CA GLY A 428 18.38 20.09 36.50
C GLY A 428 19.14 20.86 35.43
N THR A 429 20.45 20.64 35.25
CA THR A 429 21.21 21.28 34.17
C THR A 429 20.78 20.71 32.82
N GLU A 430 20.50 21.59 31.86
CA GLU A 430 20.32 21.24 30.46
C GLU A 430 21.65 20.85 29.82
N ILE A 431 21.69 19.66 29.23
CA ILE A 431 22.85 19.07 28.56
C ILE A 431 22.53 19.05 27.07
N THR A 432 23.50 19.49 26.28
CA THR A 432 23.46 19.50 24.81
C THR A 432 24.70 18.75 24.29
N PRO A 433 24.67 18.25 23.04
CA PRO A 433 25.79 17.52 22.46
C PRO A 433 27.08 18.32 22.30
#